data_AF-A0A940IDL5-F1
#
_entry.id   AF-A0A940IDL5-F1
#
_cell.length_a   1.000
_cell.length_b   1.000
_cell.length_c   1.000
_cell.angle_alpha   90.00
_cell.angle_beta   90.00
_cell.angle_gamma   90.00
#
_symmetry.space_group_name_H-M   'P 1'
#
loop_
_entity.id
_entity.type
_entity.pdbx_description
1 polymer ?
#
loop_
_entity_poly.entity_id
_entity_poly.type
_entity_poly.pdbx_seq_one_letter_code
_entity_poly.pdbx_strand_id
1 'polypeptide(L)'
;MIAEDRPEELKAILVNVGSGKDLEKPLEELEKLAATLGYETAAYMTQRRERPDKAYYIGSGKLDELKSVVKATESAVVIFDNEVGGTQLNNLEKYLGVPVMDRATLIIEIFAEHAVSNEGKLQVELMRKKKMLPRVLGQGTVLSR
;
A
#
# COMPACT_ATOMS: atom_id res chain seq x y z
N MET A 1 -26.79 -22.44 -17.15
CA MET A 1 -25.92 -21.25 -17.14
C MET A 1 -24.99 -21.42 -15.96
N ILE A 2 -23.79 -21.94 -16.21
CA ILE A 2 -22.74 -22.01 -15.19
C ILE A 2 -22.19 -20.59 -15.13
N ALA A 3 -22.39 -19.90 -14.01
CA ALA A 3 -21.65 -18.66 -13.77
C ALA A 3 -20.18 -19.06 -13.76
N GLU A 4 -19.41 -18.58 -14.73
CA GLU A 4 -17.96 -18.66 -14.68
C GLU A 4 -17.54 -17.96 -13.39
N ASP A 5 -17.03 -18.75 -12.45
CA ASP A 5 -16.41 -18.33 -11.21
C ASP A 5 -15.12 -17.60 -11.60
N ARG A 6 -15.28 -16.35 -12.08
CA ARG A 6 -14.17 -15.44 -12.30
C ARG A 6 -13.55 -15.24 -10.92
N PRO A 7 -12.23 -15.44 -10.75
CA PRO A 7 -11.59 -15.08 -9.49
C PRO A 7 -11.96 -13.62 -9.20
N GLU A 8 -12.47 -13.34 -8.01
CA GLU A 8 -12.79 -11.97 -7.60
C GLU A 8 -11.53 -11.12 -7.78
N GLU A 9 -11.54 -10.22 -8.75
CA GLU A 9 -10.44 -9.28 -8.97
C GLU A 9 -10.28 -8.45 -7.69
N LEU A 10 -9.09 -8.53 -7.08
CA LEU A 10 -8.84 -7.83 -5.83
C LEU A 10 -8.72 -6.33 -6.13
N LYS A 11 -9.62 -5.54 -5.56
CA LYS A 11 -9.63 -4.10 -5.80
C LYS A 11 -8.59 -3.36 -4.96
N ALA A 12 -7.87 -2.43 -5.57
CA ALA A 12 -6.91 -1.55 -4.91
C ALA A 12 -7.29 -0.06 -5.03
N ILE A 13 -6.94 0.73 -4.02
CA ILE A 13 -6.94 2.19 -4.10
C ILE A 13 -5.50 2.67 -4.17
N LEU A 14 -5.20 3.52 -5.14
CA LEU A 14 -3.86 4.09 -5.34
C LEU A 14 -3.79 5.49 -4.75
N VAL A 15 -2.78 5.76 -3.94
CA VAL A 15 -2.64 7.03 -3.19
C VAL A 15 -1.30 7.69 -3.47
N ASN A 16 -1.30 8.97 -3.84
CA ASN A 16 -0.08 9.80 -3.91
C ASN A 16 -0.21 11.06 -3.04
N VAL A 17 0.81 11.34 -2.24
CA VAL A 17 0.93 12.53 -1.40
C VAL A 17 2.19 13.28 -1.79
N GLY A 18 2.07 14.56 -2.12
CA GLY A 18 3.25 15.33 -2.49
C GLY A 18 2.99 16.80 -2.72
N SER A 19 3.96 17.49 -3.29
CA SER A 19 3.84 18.90 -3.65
C SER A 19 4.55 19.17 -4.98
N GLY A 20 4.04 20.15 -5.74
CA GLY A 20 4.61 20.50 -7.04
C GLY A 20 4.66 19.30 -7.99
N LYS A 21 5.83 19.08 -8.59
CA LYS A 21 6.07 18.06 -9.62
C LYS A 21 5.80 16.62 -9.17
N ASP A 22 5.86 16.32 -7.87
CA ASP A 22 5.63 14.95 -7.38
C ASP A 22 4.15 14.52 -7.47
N LEU A 23 3.22 15.49 -7.42
CA LEU A 23 1.80 15.21 -7.67
C LEU A 23 1.43 15.19 -9.16
N GLU A 24 2.26 15.79 -10.00
CA GLU A 24 2.08 15.76 -11.46
C GLU A 24 2.49 14.41 -12.06
N LYS A 25 3.19 13.57 -11.29
CA LYS A 25 3.53 12.21 -11.70
C LYS A 25 2.24 11.36 -11.76
N PRO A 26 1.89 10.82 -12.93
CA PRO A 26 0.71 9.98 -13.07
C PRO A 26 0.85 8.71 -12.22
N LEU A 27 -0.24 8.31 -11.57
CA LEU A 27 -0.34 7.03 -10.87
C LEU A 27 -0.41 5.81 -11.83
N GLU A 28 -0.38 6.04 -13.14
CA GLU A 28 -0.41 5.01 -14.18
C GLU A 28 0.71 3.97 -14.04
N GLU A 29 1.89 4.37 -13.58
CA GLU A 29 2.98 3.43 -13.32
C GLU A 29 2.64 2.52 -12.13
N LEU A 30 2.14 3.10 -11.04
CA LEU A 30 1.75 2.35 -9.85
C LEU A 30 0.60 1.39 -10.15
N GLU A 31 -0.34 1.81 -10.99
CA GLU A 31 -1.43 0.98 -11.49
C GLU A 31 -0.91 -0.25 -12.25
N LYS A 32 0.06 -0.07 -13.16
CA LYS A 32 0.66 -1.21 -13.89
C LYS A 32 1.35 -2.18 -12.95
N LEU A 33 2.03 -1.68 -11.92
CA LEU A 33 2.63 -2.52 -10.88
C LEU A 33 1.56 -3.27 -10.09
N ALA A 34 0.47 -2.60 -9.68
CA ALA A 34 -0.63 -3.24 -8.96
C ALA A 34 -1.32 -4.33 -9.80
N ALA A 35 -1.57 -4.05 -11.09
CA ALA A 35 -2.14 -4.99 -12.04
C ALA A 35 -1.25 -6.24 -12.25
N THR A 36 0.08 -6.11 -12.09
CA THR A 36 1.01 -7.25 -12.17
C THR A 36 0.79 -8.27 -11.04
N LEU A 37 0.21 -7.84 -9.90
CA LEU A 37 -0.22 -8.71 -8.81
C LEU A 37 -1.71 -9.06 -8.87
N GLY A 38 -2.39 -8.76 -9.98
CA GLY A 38 -3.81 -9.04 -10.15
C GLY A 38 -4.75 -8.05 -9.45
N TYR A 39 -4.26 -6.88 -9.04
CA TYR A 39 -5.13 -5.85 -8.48
C TYR A 39 -5.81 -5.00 -9.57
N GLU A 40 -7.13 -4.85 -9.48
CA GLU A 40 -7.90 -3.88 -10.26
C GLU A 40 -7.93 -2.52 -9.52
N THR A 41 -7.60 -1.42 -10.20
CA THR A 41 -7.63 -0.10 -9.55
C THR A 41 -9.07 0.41 -9.47
N ALA A 42 -9.62 0.45 -8.25
CA ALA A 42 -10.98 0.92 -8.00
C ALA A 42 -11.07 2.44 -7.81
N ALA A 43 -9.99 3.08 -7.36
CA ALA A 43 -9.93 4.53 -7.19
C ALA A 43 -8.49 5.06 -7.13
N TYR A 44 -8.33 6.33 -7.51
CA TYR A 44 -7.11 7.10 -7.29
C TYR A 44 -7.38 8.21 -6.29
N MET A 45 -6.41 8.47 -5.41
CA MET A 45 -6.50 9.53 -4.43
C MET A 45 -5.19 10.30 -4.37
N THR A 46 -5.28 11.62 -4.40
CA THR A 46 -4.12 12.49 -4.25
C THR A 46 -4.30 13.49 -3.13
N GLN A 47 -3.21 13.85 -2.46
CA GLN A 47 -3.19 14.92 -1.48
C GLN A 47 -1.99 15.84 -1.66
N ARG A 48 -2.26 17.14 -1.84
CA ARG A 48 -1.22 18.16 -1.80
C ARG A 48 -0.78 18.43 -0.38
N ARG A 49 0.49 18.19 -0.09
CA ARG A 49 1.11 18.42 1.21
C ARG A 49 2.63 18.53 1.10
N GLU A 50 3.23 19.54 1.74
CA GLU A 50 4.70 19.69 1.76
C GLU A 50 5.39 18.75 2.75
N ARG A 51 4.71 18.41 3.86
CA ARG A 51 5.24 17.54 4.90
C ARG A 51 4.20 16.50 5.29
N PRO A 52 4.43 15.19 5.10
CA PRO A 52 3.49 14.15 5.48
C PRO A 52 3.05 14.24 6.95
N ASP A 53 1.84 13.75 7.23
CA ASP A 53 1.40 13.60 8.61
C ASP A 53 2.25 12.56 9.35
N LYS A 54 2.65 12.85 10.59
CA LYS A 54 3.54 11.96 11.36
C LYS A 54 2.90 10.62 11.69
N ALA A 55 1.58 10.57 11.87
CA ALA A 55 0.86 9.38 12.30
C ALA A 55 0.31 8.58 11.12
N TYR A 56 -0.23 9.26 10.09
CA TYR A 56 -0.98 8.60 9.00
C TYR A 56 -0.45 8.91 7.60
N TYR A 57 0.63 9.69 7.45
CA TYR A 57 1.15 10.17 6.16
C TYR A 57 0.24 11.19 5.45
N ILE A 58 -1.07 10.93 5.42
CA ILE A 58 -2.14 11.83 4.95
C ILE A 58 -2.81 12.61 6.09
N GLY A 59 -3.44 13.73 5.75
CA GLY A 59 -4.23 14.51 6.70
C GLY A 59 -5.56 13.84 7.07
N SER A 60 -6.10 14.14 8.26
CA SER A 60 -7.32 13.52 8.82
C SER A 60 -8.53 13.55 7.89
N GLY A 61 -8.84 14.70 7.28
CA GLY A 61 -9.99 14.79 6.36
C GLY A 61 -9.86 13.86 5.15
N LYS A 62 -8.63 13.72 4.61
CA LYS A 62 -8.35 12.82 3.49
C LYS A 62 -8.33 11.35 3.95
N LEU A 63 -7.94 11.09 5.19
CA LEU A 63 -8.00 9.77 5.80
C LEU A 63 -9.45 9.27 5.97
N ASP A 64 -10.36 10.15 6.36
CA ASP A 64 -11.80 9.84 6.45
C ASP A 64 -12.43 9.59 5.08
N GLU A 65 -12.05 10.40 4.10
CA GLU A 65 -12.42 10.22 2.70
C GLU A 65 -11.91 8.85 2.20
N LEU A 66 -10.63 8.53 2.41
CA LEU A 66 -10.04 7.25 2.03
C LEU A 66 -10.79 6.07 2.65
N LYS A 67 -11.12 6.15 3.95
CA LYS A 67 -11.90 5.10 4.63
C LYS A 67 -13.29 4.92 4.03
N SER A 68 -13.91 6.01 3.60
CA SER A 68 -15.22 5.96 2.95
C SER A 68 -15.13 5.31 1.57
N VAL A 69 -14.08 5.64 0.80
CA VAL A 69 -13.83 5.01 -0.50
C VAL A 69 -13.55 3.53 -0.34
N VAL A 70 -12.66 3.12 0.58
CA VAL A 70 -12.38 1.69 0.88
C VAL A 70 -13.65 0.89 1.10
N LYS A 71 -14.60 1.44 1.88
CA LYS A 71 -15.89 0.78 2.13
C LYS A 71 -16.80 0.75 0.91
N ALA A 72 -16.84 1.83 0.14
CA ALA A 72 -17.71 1.95 -1.03
C ALA A 72 -17.25 1.07 -2.20
N THR A 73 -15.93 0.89 -2.35
CA THR A 73 -15.33 0.10 -3.42
C THR A 73 -15.07 -1.36 -3.02
N GLU A 74 -15.21 -1.68 -1.72
CA GLU A 74 -14.82 -2.97 -1.15
C GLU A 74 -13.36 -3.33 -1.48
N SER A 75 -12.49 -2.31 -1.44
CA SER A 75 -11.08 -2.49 -1.80
C SER A 75 -10.36 -3.37 -0.80
N ALA A 76 -9.68 -4.39 -1.31
CA ALA A 76 -8.88 -5.32 -0.53
C ALA A 76 -7.58 -4.68 -0.01
N VAL A 77 -7.08 -3.62 -0.66
CA VAL A 77 -5.81 -2.99 -0.29
C VAL A 77 -5.75 -1.52 -0.65
N VAL A 78 -4.96 -0.75 0.11
CA VAL A 78 -4.53 0.60 -0.25
C VAL A 78 -3.03 0.62 -0.54
N ILE A 79 -2.65 1.18 -1.68
CA ILE A 79 -1.26 1.23 -2.14
C ILE A 79 -0.82 2.69 -2.23
N PHE A 80 0.20 3.05 -1.48
CA PHE A 80 0.82 4.37 -1.51
C PHE A 80 1.98 4.39 -2.51
N ASP A 81 2.01 5.39 -3.39
CA ASP A 81 3.13 5.62 -4.30
C ASP A 81 4.40 6.03 -3.54
N ASN A 82 4.22 6.76 -2.44
CA ASN A 82 5.32 7.26 -1.63
C ASN A 82 5.82 6.21 -0.63
N GLU A 83 7.06 6.37 -0.18
CA GLU A 83 7.58 5.57 0.93
C GLU A 83 6.92 6.00 2.25
N VAL A 84 6.24 5.06 2.90
CA VAL A 84 5.51 5.27 4.15
C VAL A 84 6.22 4.55 5.29
N GLY A 85 6.44 5.24 6.40
CA GLY A 85 7.11 4.66 7.56
C GLY A 85 6.32 3.52 8.19
N GLY A 86 7.02 2.56 8.80
CA GLY A 86 6.38 1.35 9.34
C GLY A 86 5.27 1.63 10.38
N THR A 87 5.47 2.60 11.27
CA THR A 87 4.45 3.04 12.22
C THR A 87 3.24 3.67 11.52
N GLN A 88 3.45 4.43 10.45
CA GLN A 88 2.36 5.04 9.68
C GLN A 88 1.54 3.98 8.96
N LEU A 89 2.18 2.98 8.35
CA LEU A 89 1.49 1.84 7.72
C LEU A 89 0.62 1.10 8.73
N ASN A 90 1.14 0.79 9.92
CA ASN A 90 0.36 0.11 10.97
C ASN A 90 -0.85 0.95 11.43
N ASN A 91 -0.66 2.25 11.57
CA ASN A 91 -1.76 3.16 11.94
C ASN A 91 -2.82 3.23 10.85
N LEU A 92 -2.41 3.32 9.58
CA LEU A 92 -3.30 3.32 8.42
C LEU A 92 -4.10 2.02 8.33
N GLU A 93 -3.46 0.86 8.44
CA GLU A 93 -4.14 -0.45 8.45
C GLU A 93 -5.18 -0.53 9.57
N LYS A 94 -4.81 -0.13 10.78
CA LYS A 94 -5.73 -0.12 11.93
C LYS A 94 -6.92 0.82 11.71
N TYR A 95 -6.70 1.96 11.06
CA TYR A 95 -7.75 2.94 10.82
C TYR A 95 -8.70 2.54 9.69
N LEU A 96 -8.14 2.03 8.59
CA LEU A 96 -8.86 1.70 7.35
C LEU A 96 -9.51 0.32 7.43
N GLY A 97 -8.95 -0.61 8.21
CA GLY A 97 -9.46 -1.98 8.34
C GLY A 97 -9.05 -2.90 7.20
N VAL A 98 -8.15 -2.46 6.32
CA VAL A 98 -7.61 -3.21 5.19
C VAL A 98 -6.08 -3.10 5.16
N PRO A 99 -5.35 -4.06 4.58
CA PRO A 99 -3.92 -3.96 4.36
C PRO A 99 -3.52 -2.65 3.66
N VAL A 100 -2.34 -2.14 4.02
CA VAL A 100 -1.75 -0.95 3.41
C VAL A 100 -0.30 -1.23 3.08
N MET A 101 0.10 -0.95 1.86
CA MET A 101 1.49 -1.10 1.42
C MET A 101 1.98 0.14 0.68
N ASP A 102 3.29 0.33 0.67
CA ASP A 102 3.95 1.34 -0.16
C ASP A 102 4.47 0.71 -1.47
N ARG A 103 4.91 1.57 -2.39
CA ARG A 103 5.50 1.16 -3.68
C ARG A 103 6.65 0.16 -3.50
N ALA A 104 7.50 0.33 -2.49
CA ALA A 104 8.62 -0.57 -2.26
C ALA A 104 8.15 -1.98 -1.87
N THR A 105 7.14 -2.09 -1.00
CA THR A 105 6.52 -3.36 -0.67
C THR A 105 5.83 -3.98 -1.88
N LEU A 106 5.09 -3.20 -2.67
CA LEU A 106 4.48 -3.68 -3.91
C LEU A 106 5.51 -4.34 -4.85
N ILE A 107 6.64 -3.68 -5.08
CA ILE A 107 7.72 -4.20 -5.91
C ILE A 107 8.30 -5.50 -5.35
N ILE A 108 8.48 -5.58 -4.03
CA ILE A 108 8.97 -6.81 -3.38
C ILE A 108 7.98 -7.96 -3.59
N GLU A 109 6.68 -7.70 -3.49
CA GLU A 109 5.65 -8.73 -3.73
C GLU A 109 5.62 -9.17 -5.20
N ILE A 110 5.82 -8.26 -6.17
CA ILE A 110 6.00 -8.62 -7.58
C ILE A 110 7.20 -9.55 -7.76
N PHE A 111 8.33 -9.25 -7.12
CA PHE A 111 9.50 -10.14 -7.16
C PHE A 111 9.24 -11.47 -6.47
N ALA A 112 8.46 -11.50 -5.40
CA ALA A 112 8.07 -12.73 -4.72
C ALA A 112 7.28 -13.66 -5.64
N GLU A 113 6.32 -13.12 -6.39
CA GLU A 113 5.50 -13.86 -7.35
C GLU A 113 6.35 -14.52 -8.46
N HIS A 114 7.42 -13.86 -8.89
CA HIS A 114 8.28 -14.33 -9.98
C HIS A 114 9.54 -15.10 -9.53
N ALA A 115 9.82 -15.17 -8.23
CA ALA A 115 11.05 -15.78 -7.72
C ALA A 115 11.00 -17.31 -7.74
N VAL A 116 11.59 -17.91 -8.79
CA VAL A 116 11.65 -19.38 -8.94
C VAL A 116 12.88 -20.00 -8.26
N SER A 117 14.06 -19.39 -8.41
CA SER A 117 15.33 -19.93 -7.91
C SER A 117 15.45 -19.80 -6.39
N ASN A 118 16.23 -20.70 -5.76
CA ASN A 118 16.49 -20.65 -4.32
C ASN A 118 17.15 -19.33 -3.90
N GLU A 119 18.08 -18.83 -4.71
CA GLU A 119 18.73 -17.54 -4.48
C GLU A 119 17.73 -16.38 -4.58
N GLY A 120 16.87 -16.37 -5.61
CA GLY A 120 15.84 -15.35 -5.77
C GLY A 120 14.84 -15.33 -4.61
N LYS A 121 14.37 -16.50 -4.19
CA LYS A 121 13.50 -16.65 -3.02
C LYS A 121 14.17 -16.13 -1.74
N LEU A 122 15.46 -16.42 -1.55
CA LEU A 122 16.22 -15.93 -0.41
C LEU A 122 16.37 -14.40 -0.42
N GLN A 123 16.60 -13.80 -1.58
CA GLN A 123 16.67 -12.35 -1.73
C GLN A 123 15.34 -11.68 -1.41
N VAL A 124 14.22 -12.24 -1.89
CA VAL A 124 12.87 -11.76 -1.56
C VAL A 124 12.62 -11.80 -0.05
N GLU A 125 12.92 -12.92 0.59
CA GLU A 125 12.76 -13.06 2.05
C GLU A 125 13.63 -12.06 2.82
N LEU A 126 14.86 -11.81 2.35
CA LEU A 126 15.72 -10.79 2.93
C LEU A 126 15.11 -9.38 2.77
N MET A 127 14.56 -9.05 1.59
CA MET A 127 13.90 -7.76 1.34
C MET A 127 12.67 -7.58 2.24
N ARG A 128 11.81 -8.60 2.34
CA ARG A 128 10.64 -8.60 3.23
C ARG A 128 11.05 -8.37 4.69
N LYS A 129 12.06 -9.09 5.18
CA LYS A 129 12.59 -8.91 6.55
C LYS A 129 13.10 -7.48 6.79
N LYS A 130 13.85 -6.91 5.84
CA LYS A 130 14.34 -5.53 5.94
C LYS A 130 13.21 -4.50 5.99
N LYS A 131 12.14 -4.68 5.20
CA LYS A 131 10.95 -3.80 5.24
C LYS A 131 10.10 -3.99 6.50
N MET A 132 10.03 -5.20 7.03
CA MET A 132 9.25 -5.49 8.24
C MET A 132 9.91 -4.98 9.53
N LEU A 133 11.25 -4.95 9.58
CA LEU A 133 12.01 -4.52 10.75
C LEU A 133 11.56 -3.16 11.34
N PRO A 134 11.42 -2.06 10.56
CA PRO A 134 10.91 -0.80 11.09
C PRO A 134 9.45 -0.87 11.57
N ARG A 135 8.62 -1.79 11.03
CA ARG A 135 7.23 -2.00 11.49
C ARG A 135 7.18 -2.64 12.88
N VAL A 136 8.08 -3.58 13.15
CA VAL A 136 8.16 -4.32 14.43
C VAL A 136 8.76 -3.46 15.54
N LEU A 137 9.86 -2.76 15.26
CA LEU A 137 10.50 -1.88 16.26
C LEU A 137 9.59 -0.73 16.70
N GLY A 138 8.75 -0.21 15.80
CA GLY A 138 7.74 0.79 16.13
C GLY A 138 6.65 0.30 17.11
N GLN A 139 6.46 -1.02 17.27
CA GLN A 139 5.54 -1.60 18.25
C GLN A 139 6.19 -1.83 19.62
N GLY A 140 7.51 -1.99 19.68
CA GLY A 140 8.24 -2.21 20.93
C GLY A 140 8.10 -1.07 21.95
N THR A 141 7.83 0.15 21.49
CA THR A 141 7.53 1.30 22.34
C THR A 141 6.10 1.28 22.92
N VAL A 142 5.17 0.59 22.26
CA VAL A 142 3.77 0.41 22.71
C VAL A 142 3.65 -0.76 23.70
N LEU A 143 4.50 -1.79 23.56
CA LEU A 143 4.53 -2.96 24.46
C LEU A 143 5.37 -2.74 25.74
N SER A 144 6.12 -1.65 25.84
CA SER A 144 6.96 -1.30 27.00
C SER A 144 6.27 -0.35 27.99
N ARG A 145 4.93 -0.24 27.96
CA ARG A 145 4.16 0.61 28.88
C ARG A 145 2.98 -0.15 29.48
#